data_AF-A0A951NYT7-F1
#
_entry.id   AF-A0A951NYT7-F1
#
_cell.length_a   1.000
_cell.length_b   1.000
_cell.length_c   1.000
_cell.angle_alpha   90.00
_cell.angle_beta   90.00
_cell.angle_gamma   90.00
#
_symmetry.space_group_name_H-M   'P 1'
#
loop_
_entity.id
_entity.type
_entity.pdbx_description
1 polymer ?
#
loop_
_entity_poly.entity_id
_entity_poly.type
_entity_poly.pdbx_seq_one_letter_code
_entity_poly.pdbx_strand_id
1 'polypeptide(L)'
;MLIAGGTAESCNLFHSFDRFSLNSGQTAVFVPDSSIANIITRVTGNEIAKIDGTIAVNGNANLFLVNPNGITFGQSASLAINGSLNLLSC
;
A
#
# COMPACT_ATOMS: atom_id res chain seq x y z
N MET A 1 7.84 -0.42 8.72
CA MET A 1 7.95 -1.67 7.96
C MET A 1 8.40 -1.35 6.54
N LEU A 2 9.50 -1.95 6.09
CA LEU A 2 9.91 -1.92 4.69
C LEU A 2 9.19 -3.05 3.96
N ILE A 3 8.63 -2.75 2.79
CA ILE A 3 7.94 -3.68 1.91
C ILE A 3 8.70 -3.71 0.60
N ALA A 4 9.48 -4.78 0.42
CA ALA A 4 10.30 -5.03 -0.76
C ALA A 4 10.02 -6.45 -1.28
N GLY A 5 10.55 -6.79 -2.45
CA GLY A 5 10.24 -8.04 -3.14
C GLY A 5 8.79 -8.03 -3.65
N GLY A 6 8.12 -9.19 -3.59
CA GLY A 6 6.80 -9.38 -4.21
C GLY A 6 6.93 -10.06 -5.58
N THR A 7 5.84 -10.09 -6.34
CA THR A 7 5.83 -10.66 -7.68
C THR A 7 5.85 -9.52 -8.68
N ALA A 8 6.91 -9.41 -9.47
CA ALA A 8 7.02 -8.42 -10.55
C ALA A 8 6.59 -9.03 -11.88
N GLU A 9 5.72 -8.34 -12.60
CA GLU A 9 5.35 -8.67 -13.98
C GLU A 9 5.25 -7.38 -14.80
N SER A 10 6.15 -7.24 -15.78
CA SER A 10 6.29 -6.01 -16.57
C SER A 10 6.52 -4.79 -15.65
N CYS A 11 5.69 -3.75 -15.76
CA CYS A 11 5.74 -2.55 -14.94
C CYS A 11 4.90 -2.62 -13.65
N ASN A 12 4.41 -3.80 -13.26
CA ASN A 12 3.57 -3.98 -12.08
C ASN A 12 4.28 -4.84 -11.02
N LEU A 13 4.13 -4.44 -9.75
CA LEU A 13 4.61 -5.16 -8.59
C LEU A 13 3.45 -5.55 -7.70
N PHE A 14 3.29 -6.84 -7.40
CA PHE A 14 2.17 -7.36 -6.65
C PHE A 14 2.57 -7.77 -5.23
N HIS A 15 1.77 -7.32 -4.25
CA HIS A 15 1.81 -7.75 -2.86
C HIS A 15 0.44 -8.27 -2.41
N SER A 16 0.44 -9.37 -1.67
CA SER A 16 -0.75 -9.93 -1.03
C SER A 16 -0.53 -10.03 0.47
N PHE A 17 -1.40 -9.41 1.23
CA PHE A 17 -1.41 -9.49 2.69
C PHE A 17 -2.68 -10.18 3.17
N ASP A 18 -2.56 -10.95 4.25
CA ASP A 18 -3.72 -11.37 5.03
C ASP A 18 -4.37 -10.14 5.69
N ARG A 19 -3.55 -9.28 6.32
CA ARG A 19 -3.98 -8.05 6.97
C ARG A 19 -3.02 -6.90 6.65
N PHE A 20 -3.58 -5.70 6.48
CA PHE A 20 -2.80 -4.48 6.28
C PHE A 20 -3.47 -3.31 7.00
N SER A 21 -2.94 -2.97 8.17
CA SER A 21 -3.37 -1.84 8.99
C SER A 21 -2.13 -1.18 9.60
N LEU A 22 -2.20 0.12 9.81
CA LEU A 22 -1.15 0.92 10.45
C LEU A 22 -1.74 1.67 11.62
N ASN A 23 -1.13 1.52 12.79
CA ASN A 23 -1.41 2.34 13.97
C ASN A 23 -0.63 3.66 13.89
N SER A 24 -1.01 4.63 14.71
CA SER A 24 -0.28 5.89 14.87
C SER A 24 1.21 5.68 15.13
N GLY A 25 2.04 6.47 14.45
CA GLY A 25 3.50 6.37 14.48
C GLY A 25 4.10 5.23 13.66
N GLN A 26 3.28 4.33 13.09
CA GLN A 26 3.79 3.29 12.18
C GLN A 26 3.93 3.83 10.76
N THR A 27 4.98 3.37 10.07
CA THR A 27 5.21 3.70 8.67
C THR A 27 5.38 2.43 7.85
N ALA A 28 4.64 2.29 6.76
CA ALA A 28 4.90 1.30 5.72
C ALA A 28 5.59 1.98 4.54
N VAL A 29 6.75 1.47 4.11
CA VAL A 29 7.51 2.01 2.98
C VAL A 29 7.63 0.94 1.91
N PHE A 30 7.00 1.16 0.76
CA PHE A 30 7.16 0.32 -0.41
C PHE A 30 8.43 0.68 -1.17
N VAL A 31 9.24 -0.31 -1.55
CA VAL A 31 10.52 -0.12 -2.23
C VAL A 31 10.52 -0.91 -3.54
N PRO A 32 9.91 -0.36 -4.60
CA PRO A 32 9.93 -0.98 -5.92
C PRO A 32 11.28 -0.78 -6.64
N ASP A 33 11.57 -1.64 -7.61
CA ASP A 33 12.62 -1.37 -8.60
C ASP A 33 12.23 -0.21 -9.53
N SER A 34 13.21 0.46 -10.13
CA SER A 34 12.98 1.66 -10.95
C SER A 34 12.13 1.43 -12.21
N SER A 35 11.97 0.19 -12.65
CA SER A 35 11.13 -0.19 -13.81
C SER A 35 9.65 -0.35 -13.46
N ILE A 36 9.30 -0.38 -12.17
CA ILE A 36 7.92 -0.57 -11.72
C ILE A 36 7.19 0.78 -11.76
N ALA A 37 6.09 0.81 -12.50
CA ALA A 37 5.19 1.94 -12.57
C ALA A 37 4.05 1.83 -11.54
N ASN A 38 3.63 0.61 -11.20
CA ASN A 38 2.48 0.37 -10.32
C ASN A 38 2.78 -0.69 -9.26
N ILE A 39 2.40 -0.39 -8.02
CA ILE A 39 2.43 -1.32 -6.90
C ILE A 39 0.98 -1.67 -6.59
N ILE A 40 0.64 -2.94 -6.70
CA ILE A 40 -0.71 -3.47 -6.49
C ILE A 40 -0.69 -4.29 -5.21
N THR A 41 -1.28 -3.72 -4.16
CA THR A 41 -1.35 -4.32 -2.84
C THR A 41 -2.77 -4.74 -2.55
N ARG A 42 -3.00 -6.03 -2.36
CA ARG A 42 -4.32 -6.56 -1.96
C ARG A 42 -4.32 -7.10 -0.53
N VAL A 43 -5.39 -6.82 0.19
CA VAL A 43 -5.74 -7.45 1.46
C VAL A 43 -6.73 -8.57 1.18
N THR A 44 -6.42 -9.78 1.65
CA THR A 44 -7.17 -11.00 1.36
C THR A 44 -7.90 -11.57 2.57
N GLY A 45 -7.53 -11.16 3.79
CA GLY A 45 -8.29 -11.47 4.99
C GLY A 45 -9.58 -10.66 5.09
N ASN A 46 -10.33 -10.91 6.17
CA ASN A 46 -11.69 -10.38 6.37
C ASN A 46 -11.74 -9.11 7.24
N GLU A 47 -10.62 -8.39 7.36
CA GLU A 47 -10.52 -7.19 8.20
C GLU A 47 -10.48 -5.90 7.37
N ILE A 48 -11.07 -4.84 7.93
CA ILE A 48 -10.94 -3.47 7.41
C ILE A 48 -9.48 -3.04 7.54
N ALA A 49 -8.95 -2.41 6.49
CA ALA A 49 -7.64 -1.77 6.55
C ALA A 49 -7.76 -0.42 7.27
N LYS A 50 -7.29 -0.33 8.52
CA LYS A 50 -7.24 0.92 9.27
C LYS A 50 -5.86 1.55 9.12
N ILE A 51 -5.80 2.68 8.45
CA ILE A 51 -4.56 3.43 8.19
C ILE A 51 -4.56 4.66 9.09
N ASP A 52 -3.92 4.57 10.24
CA ASP A 52 -3.68 5.68 11.16
C ASP A 52 -2.18 6.01 11.25
N GLY A 53 -1.38 5.52 10.30
CA GLY A 53 0.05 5.79 10.19
C GLY A 53 0.44 6.29 8.81
N THR A 54 1.73 6.22 8.48
CA THR A 54 2.27 6.72 7.22
C THR A 54 2.39 5.61 6.18
N ILE A 55 1.85 5.82 4.99
CA ILE A 55 2.17 5.01 3.80
C ILE A 55 3.12 5.81 2.92
N ALA A 56 4.25 5.22 2.56
CA ALA A 56 5.26 5.82 1.71
C ALA A 56 5.65 4.91 0.56
N VAL A 57 6.01 5.51 -0.57
CA VAL A 57 6.61 4.81 -1.71
C VAL A 57 7.98 5.43 -1.97
N ASN A 58 9.03 4.60 -1.94
CA ASN A 58 10.38 5.01 -2.30
C ASN A 58 10.53 4.99 -3.83
N GLY A 59 10.16 6.09 -4.48
CA GLY A 59 10.18 6.22 -5.93
C GLY A 59 8.92 6.94 -6.43
N ASN A 60 8.62 6.78 -7.71
CA ASN A 60 7.50 7.46 -8.38
C ASN A 60 6.37 6.51 -8.79
N ALA A 61 6.40 5.27 -8.33
CA ALA A 61 5.38 4.29 -8.65
C ALA A 61 4.02 4.69 -8.04
N ASN A 62 2.95 4.40 -8.76
CA ASN A 62 1.59 4.49 -8.25
C ASN A 62 1.35 3.36 -7.23
N LEU A 63 0.54 3.63 -6.21
CA LEU A 63 0.10 2.63 -5.24
C LEU A 63 -1.39 2.36 -5.39
N PHE A 64 -1.75 1.10 -5.58
CA PHE A 64 -3.12 0.59 -5.55
C PHE A 64 -3.28 -0.23 -4.28
N LEU A 65 -4.16 0.21 -3.37
CA LEU A 65 -4.53 -0.55 -2.19
C LEU A 65 -5.95 -1.09 -2.36
N VAL A 66 -6.06 -2.41 -2.44
CA VAL A 66 -7.30 -3.13 -2.66
C VAL A 66 -7.68 -3.84 -1.37
N ASN A 67 -8.85 -3.50 -0.80
CA ASN A 67 -9.44 -4.26 0.29
C ASN A 67 -10.97 -4.31 0.12
N PRO A 68 -11.55 -5.49 -0.21
CA PRO A 68 -12.99 -5.65 -0.32
C PRO A 68 -13.75 -5.31 0.96
N ASN A 69 -13.12 -5.43 2.13
CA ASN A 69 -13.76 -5.10 3.41
C ASN A 69 -13.75 -3.60 3.72
N GLY A 70 -13.04 -2.79 2.93
CA GLY A 70 -12.94 -1.35 3.10
C GLY A 70 -11.60 -0.86 3.66
N ILE A 71 -11.38 0.43 3.50
CA ILE A 71 -10.15 1.14 3.89
C ILE A 71 -10.57 2.42 4.61
N THR A 72 -9.98 2.69 5.77
CA THR A 72 -10.27 3.88 6.59
C THR A 72 -8.99 4.60 6.96
N PHE A 73 -9.03 5.93 6.98
CA PHE A 73 -7.90 6.78 7.36
C PHE A 73 -8.19 7.44 8.71
N GLY A 74 -7.28 7.27 9.66
CA GLY A 74 -7.32 7.90 10.97
C GLY A 74 -6.69 9.30 10.95
N GLN A 75 -6.75 9.99 12.10
CA GLN A 75 -6.27 11.37 12.22
C GLN A 75 -4.75 11.49 12.06
N SER A 76 -3.99 10.43 12.40
CA SER A 76 -2.54 10.42 12.28
C SER A 76 -2.06 9.94 10.91
N ALA A 77 -2.97 9.65 9.99
CA ALA A 77 -2.63 9.09 8.70
C ALA A 77 -1.87 10.10 7.83
N SER A 78 -0.81 9.62 7.17
CA SER A 78 -0.02 10.44 6.26
C SER A 78 0.36 9.66 5.01
N LEU A 79 0.52 10.36 3.89
CA LEU A 79 0.85 9.79 2.61
C LEU A 79 2.11 10.49 2.07
N ALA A 80 3.16 9.71 1.87
CA ALA A 80 4.41 10.15 1.25
C ALA A 80 4.61 9.40 -0.07
N ILE A 81 3.80 9.75 -1.06
CA ILE A 81 3.72 9.06 -2.36
C ILE A 81 3.89 10.12 -3.46
N ASN A 82 4.92 9.99 -4.29
CA ASN A 82 5.16 10.90 -5.43
C ASN A 82 4.28 10.57 -6.64
N GLY A 83 3.84 9.30 -6.76
CA GLY A 83 2.86 8.86 -7.74
C GLY A 83 1.43 9.09 -7.27
N SER A 84 0.48 8.36 -7.86
CA SER A 84 -0.92 8.36 -7.41
C SER A 84 -1.19 7.30 -6.34
N LEU A 85 -2.15 7.58 -5.46
CA LEU A 85 -2.76 6.58 -4.57
C LEU A 85 -4.17 6.27 -5.07
N ASN A 86 -4.46 4.99 -5.29
CA ASN A 86 -5.77 4.49 -5.69
C ASN A 86 -6.28 3.54 -4.61
N LEU A 87 -7.45 3.83 -4.07
CA LEU A 87 -8.10 3.04 -3.03
C LEU A 87 -9.29 2.31 -3.65
N LEU A 88 -9.31 0.98 -3.53
CA LEU A 88 -10.31 0.12 -4.16
C LEU A 88 -10.98 -0.73 -3.07
N SER A 89 -12.27 -0.46 -2.85
CA SER A 89 -13.18 -1.24 -2.02
C SER A 89 -14.47 -1.49 -2.82
N CYS A 90 -15.11 -2.64 -2.62
CA CYS A 90 -16.35 -3.01 -3.31
C CYS A 90 -17.50 -3.12 -2.32
#